data_AF-A0A521GVJ1-F1
#
_entry.id   AF-A0A521GVJ1-F1
#
_cell.length_a   1.000
_cell.length_b   1.000
_cell.length_c   1.000
_cell.angle_alpha   90.00
_cell.angle_beta   90.00
_cell.angle_gamma   90.00
#
_symmetry.space_group_name_H-M   'P 1'
#
loop_
_entity.id
_entity.type
_entity.pdbx_description
1 polymer ?
#
loop_
_entity_poly.entity_id
_entity_poly.type
_entity_poly.pdbx_seq_one_letter_code
_entity_poly.pdbx_strand_id
1 'polypeptide(L)'
;MTYSSTMALGRQQMASSSRGKNSVTFRPADKRLGPVSNTIILIVLACLLGLLYLTQVTKTNAYGYTINSLQKQQTELKDQHEDLEVASARLQSVARVQNSEVAKNMTPVTPSGSIR
;
A
#
# COMPACT_ATOMS: atom_id res chain seq x y z
N MET A 1 15.59 14.71 -98.64
CA MET A 1 16.37 13.50 -98.34
C MET A 1 16.90 13.61 -96.93
N THR A 2 16.37 12.72 -96.08
CA THR A 2 16.78 12.23 -94.77
C THR A 2 18.04 12.81 -94.11
N TYR A 3 17.87 13.41 -92.93
CA TYR A 3 18.90 13.38 -91.88
C TYR A 3 18.30 12.71 -90.65
N SER A 4 18.84 11.55 -90.33
CA SER A 4 18.39 10.63 -89.31
C SER A 4 18.79 11.13 -87.92
N SER A 5 17.80 11.20 -87.03
CA SER A 5 17.97 11.35 -85.59
C SER A 5 18.39 10.02 -84.97
N THR A 6 19.61 9.93 -84.44
CA THR A 6 20.01 8.87 -83.50
C THR A 6 21.26 9.33 -82.76
N MET A 7 21.15 9.53 -81.44
CA MET A 7 22.15 9.16 -80.41
C MET A 7 21.55 9.51 -79.05
N ALA A 8 20.58 8.69 -78.62
CA ALA A 8 20.40 8.42 -77.22
C ALA A 8 21.52 7.45 -76.81
N LEU A 9 22.56 7.94 -76.14
CA LEU A 9 23.51 7.07 -75.45
C LEU A 9 24.03 7.77 -74.19
N GLY A 10 23.45 7.37 -73.06
CA GLY A 10 24.18 7.13 -71.82
C GLY A 10 25.04 8.28 -71.27
N ARG A 11 24.41 9.32 -70.69
CA ARG A 11 25.03 10.05 -69.58
C ARG A 11 24.92 9.23 -68.28
N GLN A 12 25.42 8.00 -68.34
CA GLN A 12 25.77 7.13 -67.20
C GLN A 12 27.14 7.52 -66.60
N GLN A 13 27.66 8.70 -66.94
CA GLN A 13 28.97 9.22 -66.52
C GLN A 13 28.93 10.03 -65.23
N MET A 14 28.09 9.64 -64.26
CA MET A 14 28.33 9.95 -62.83
C MET A 14 28.42 8.68 -61.99
N ALA A 15 28.64 7.53 -62.64
CA ALA A 15 29.19 6.32 -62.03
C ALA A 15 30.70 6.17 -62.33
N SER A 16 31.40 7.27 -62.66
CA SER A 16 32.85 7.33 -62.48
C SER A 16 33.12 7.41 -60.98
N SER A 17 33.07 6.26 -60.32
CA SER A 17 34.33 5.60 -60.01
C SER A 17 35.15 6.46 -59.04
N SER A 18 34.60 6.71 -57.86
CA SER A 18 35.40 6.54 -56.65
C SER A 18 35.71 5.04 -56.45
N ARG A 19 36.41 4.43 -57.42
CA ARG A 19 36.95 3.08 -57.30
C ARG A 19 38.23 3.20 -56.48
N GLY A 20 38.29 2.47 -55.37
CA GLY A 20 39.49 2.40 -54.51
C GLY A 20 39.36 3.01 -53.11
N LYS A 21 38.15 3.35 -52.64
CA LYS A 21 37.97 3.75 -51.23
C LYS A 21 37.36 2.59 -50.43
N ASN A 22 38.17 1.98 -49.57
CA ASN A 22 37.70 1.03 -48.58
C ASN A 22 37.04 1.82 -47.43
N SER A 23 35.72 2.04 -47.52
CA SER A 23 34.96 2.64 -46.41
C SER A 23 34.66 1.56 -45.38
N VAL A 24 35.43 1.51 -44.30
CA VAL A 24 35.14 0.65 -43.15
C VAL A 24 34.03 1.34 -42.35
N THR A 25 32.81 0.87 -42.50
CA THR A 25 31.70 1.35 -41.67
C THR A 25 31.77 0.63 -40.32
N PHE A 26 32.06 1.37 -39.26
CA PHE A 26 31.94 0.86 -37.90
C PHE A 26 30.45 0.74 -37.58
N ARG A 27 29.89 -0.46 -37.75
CA ARG A 27 28.59 -0.77 -37.17
C ARG A 27 28.81 -0.92 -35.67
N PRO A 28 28.28 -0.04 -34.81
CA PRO A 28 28.30 -0.33 -33.38
C PRO A 28 27.57 -1.66 -33.22
N ALA A 29 28.26 -2.66 -32.65
CA ALA A 29 27.63 -3.92 -32.34
C ALA A 29 26.53 -3.60 -31.33
N ASP A 30 25.27 -3.63 -31.78
CA ASP A 30 24.12 -3.52 -30.89
C ASP A 30 24.25 -4.64 -29.86
N LYS A 31 24.71 -4.29 -28.65
CA LYS A 31 24.73 -5.20 -27.50
C LYS A 31 23.29 -5.42 -27.06
N ARG A 32 22.56 -6.21 -27.86
CA ARG A 32 21.23 -6.69 -27.53
C ARG A 32 21.41 -7.87 -26.59
N LEU A 33 20.68 -7.84 -25.49
CA LEU A 33 20.50 -9.00 -24.65
C LEU A 33 19.93 -10.12 -25.52
N GLY A 34 20.63 -11.26 -25.57
CA GLY A 34 20.17 -12.42 -26.33
C GLY A 34 18.83 -12.93 -25.79
N PRO A 35 18.05 -13.67 -26.60
CA PRO A 35 16.72 -14.16 -26.21
C PRO A 35 16.73 -14.92 -24.87
N VAL A 36 17.77 -15.71 -24.61
CA VAL A 36 17.97 -16.42 -23.34
C VAL A 36 18.13 -15.46 -22.15
N SER A 37 18.95 -14.42 -22.29
CA SER A 37 19.15 -13.42 -21.24
C SER A 37 17.87 -12.66 -20.94
N ASN A 38 17.07 -12.34 -21.96
CA ASN A 38 15.80 -11.66 -21.78
C ASN A 38 14.79 -12.54 -21.01
N THR A 39 14.69 -13.83 -21.34
CA THR A 39 13.83 -14.77 -20.61
C THR A 39 14.23 -14.92 -19.14
N ILE A 40 15.53 -15.03 -18.85
CA ILE A 40 16.02 -15.11 -17.46
C ILE A 40 15.67 -13.84 -16.69
N ILE A 41 15.86 -12.66 -17.29
CA ILE A 41 15.48 -11.38 -16.66
C ILE A 41 13.99 -11.35 -16.35
N LEU A 42 13.13 -11.78 -17.28
CA LEU A 42 11.67 -11.84 -17.05
C LEU A 42 11.29 -12.78 -15.90
N ILE A 43 11.92 -13.95 -15.81
CA ILE A 43 11.69 -14.90 -14.72
C ILE A 43 12.10 -14.29 -13.38
N VAL A 44 13.29 -13.67 -13.31
CA VAL A 44 13.77 -13.01 -12.09
C VAL A 44 12.83 -11.87 -11.69
N LEU A 45 12.35 -11.08 -12.65
CA LEU A 45 11.45 -9.96 -12.40
C LEU A 45 10.09 -10.45 -11.88
N ALA A 46 9.54 -11.52 -12.46
CA ALA A 46 8.33 -12.17 -11.95
C ALA A 46 8.51 -12.71 -10.53
N CYS A 47 9.67 -13.31 -10.25
CA CYS A 47 10.00 -13.82 -8.91
C CYS A 47 10.11 -12.68 -7.89
N LEU A 48 10.77 -11.57 -8.23
CA LEU A 48 10.88 -10.39 -7.38
C LEU A 48 9.51 -9.77 -7.09
N LEU A 49 8.64 -9.67 -8.09
CA LEU A 49 7.25 -9.22 -7.90
C LEU A 49 6.47 -10.16 -6.97
N GLY A 50 6.63 -11.47 -7.13
CA GLY A 50 6.03 -12.48 -6.25
C GLY A 50 6.51 -12.36 -4.80
N LEU A 51 7.82 -12.19 -4.58
CA LEU A 51 8.40 -12.01 -3.25
C LEU A 51 7.97 -10.69 -2.59
N LEU A 52 7.88 -9.61 -3.37
CA LEU A 52 7.38 -8.32 -2.90
C LEU A 52 5.91 -8.45 -2.49
N TYR A 53 5.09 -9.12 -3.30
CA TYR A 53 3.69 -9.40 -2.97
C TYR A 53 3.56 -10.22 -1.68
N LEU A 54 4.35 -11.29 -1.54
CA LEU A 54 4.36 -12.11 -0.33
C LEU A 54 4.74 -11.28 0.91
N THR A 55 5.72 -10.38 0.79
CA THR A 55 6.14 -9.49 1.87
C THR A 55 5.01 -8.54 2.29
N GLN A 56 4.25 -8.01 1.32
CA GLN A 56 3.06 -7.20 1.63
C GLN A 56 2.00 -8.02 2.35
N VAL A 57 1.75 -9.25 1.90
CA VAL A 57 0.81 -10.16 2.57
C VAL A 57 1.28 -10.47 4.00
N THR A 58 2.55 -10.82 4.23
CA THR A 58 3.08 -11.10 5.58
C THR A 58 3.00 -9.90 6.50
N LYS A 59 3.34 -8.69 6.00
CA LYS A 59 3.22 -7.45 6.77
C LYS A 59 1.76 -7.12 7.10
N THR A 60 0.84 -7.25 6.16
CA THR A 60 -0.60 -7.07 6.39
C THR A 60 -1.16 -8.05 7.41
N ASN A 61 -0.68 -9.30 7.42
CA ASN A 61 -1.07 -10.28 8.46
C ASN A 61 -0.59 -9.85 9.85
N ALA A 62 0.67 -9.41 9.98
CA ALA A 62 1.21 -8.95 11.27
C ALA A 62 0.55 -7.65 11.78
N TYR A 63 0.28 -6.70 10.88
CA TYR A 63 -0.47 -5.49 11.22
C TYR A 63 -1.93 -5.80 11.56
N GLY A 64 -2.56 -6.78 10.91
CA GLY A 64 -3.92 -7.22 11.22
C GLY A 64 -4.08 -7.70 12.67
N TYR A 65 -3.14 -8.50 13.17
CA TYR A 65 -3.16 -8.95 14.58
C TYR A 65 -2.96 -7.80 15.56
N THR A 66 -2.05 -6.87 15.25
CA THR A 66 -1.77 -5.70 16.10
C THR A 66 -2.96 -4.74 16.12
N ILE A 67 -3.62 -4.53 14.98
CA ILE A 67 -4.82 -3.70 14.88
C ILE A 67 -5.96 -4.35 15.68
N ASN A 68 -6.18 -5.66 15.53
CA ASN A 68 -7.24 -6.34 16.27
C ASN A 68 -7.02 -6.30 17.79
N SER A 69 -5.77 -6.47 18.25
CA SER A 69 -5.44 -6.38 19.68
C SER A 69 -5.64 -4.97 20.23
N LEU A 70 -5.18 -3.94 19.50
CA LEU A 70 -5.39 -2.54 19.86
C LEU A 70 -6.89 -2.18 19.89
N GLN A 71 -7.65 -2.68 18.91
CA GLN A 71 -9.09 -2.42 18.85
C GLN A 71 -9.86 -3.11 19.98
N LYS A 72 -9.46 -4.33 20.36
CA LYS A 72 -9.99 -5.00 21.56
C LYS A 72 -9.68 -4.22 22.84
N GLN A 73 -8.43 -3.78 23.02
CA GLN A 73 -8.06 -2.96 24.18
C GLN A 73 -8.83 -1.63 24.21
N GLN A 74 -9.04 -1.01 23.05
CA GLN A 74 -9.81 0.22 22.96
C GLN A 74 -11.27 0.00 23.38
N THR A 75 -11.91 -1.07 22.91
CA THR A 75 -13.28 -1.41 23.33
C THR A 75 -13.33 -1.68 24.83
N GLU A 76 -12.42 -2.50 25.36
CA GLU A 76 -12.37 -2.80 26.79
C GLU A 76 -12.19 -1.54 27.66
N LEU A 77 -11.26 -0.65 27.28
CA LEU A 77 -11.05 0.62 27.98
C LEU A 77 -12.27 1.54 27.91
N LYS A 78 -13.00 1.52 26.78
CA LYS A 78 -14.22 2.31 26.62
C LYS A 78 -15.32 1.80 27.54
N ASP A 79 -15.52 0.49 27.60
CA ASP A 79 -16.51 -0.13 28.47
C ASP A 79 -16.19 0.16 29.95
N GLN A 80 -14.92 0.03 30.35
CA GLN A 80 -14.47 0.39 31.70
C GLN A 80 -14.69 1.87 32.04
N HIS A 81 -14.49 2.76 31.08
CA HIS A 81 -14.75 4.18 31.27
C HIS A 81 -16.24 4.46 31.49
N GLU A 82 -17.11 3.84 30.69
CA GLU A 82 -18.56 3.98 30.83
C GLU A 82 -19.05 3.44 32.19
N ASP A 83 -18.53 2.30 32.61
CA ASP A 83 -18.82 1.73 33.93
C ASP A 83 -18.39 2.65 35.08
N LEU A 84 -17.17 3.21 34.98
CA LEU A 84 -16.65 4.17 35.96
C LEU A 84 -17.48 5.47 35.99
N GLU A 85 -17.91 5.96 34.82
CA GLU A 85 -18.76 7.13 34.72
C GLU A 85 -20.12 6.90 35.40
N VAL A 86 -20.76 5.76 35.13
CA VAL A 86 -22.02 5.36 35.78
C VAL A 86 -21.83 5.20 37.29
N ALA A 87 -20.75 4.55 37.74
CA ALA A 87 -20.45 4.39 39.16
C ALA A 87 -20.24 5.75 39.85
N SER A 88 -19.54 6.68 39.19
CA SER A 88 -19.32 8.03 39.69
C SER A 88 -20.64 8.81 39.80
N ALA A 89 -21.52 8.72 38.81
CA ALA A 89 -22.83 9.36 38.82
C ALA A 89 -23.73 8.80 39.93
N ARG A 90 -23.68 7.49 40.17
CA ARG A 90 -24.38 6.83 41.28
C ARG A 90 -23.86 7.33 42.63
N LEU A 91 -22.54 7.37 42.81
CA LEU A 91 -21.90 7.89 44.02
C LEU A 91 -22.31 9.35 44.29
N GLN A 92 -22.28 10.21 43.26
CA GLN A 92 -22.73 11.60 43.38
C GLN A 92 -24.22 11.71 43.72
N SER A 93 -25.06 10.86 43.14
CA SER A 93 -26.50 10.84 43.42
C SER A 93 -26.77 10.42 44.87
N VAL A 94 -26.09 9.39 45.37
CA VAL A 94 -26.18 8.96 46.76
C VAL A 94 -25.69 10.07 47.70
N ALA A 95 -24.54 10.69 47.39
CA ALA A 95 -24.03 11.82 48.17
C ALA A 95 -25.01 13.00 48.20
N ARG A 96 -25.67 13.32 47.07
CA ARG A 96 -26.70 14.36 47.00
C ARG A 96 -27.91 14.03 47.85
N VAL A 97 -28.40 12.79 47.81
CA VAL A 97 -29.54 12.33 48.62
C VAL A 97 -29.21 12.41 50.12
N GLN A 98 -28.04 11.91 50.54
CA GLN A 98 -27.58 11.98 51.94
C GLN A 98 -27.47 13.43 52.44
N ASN A 99 -27.03 14.36 51.59
CA ASN A 99 -26.88 15.77 51.97
C ASN A 99 -28.18 16.59 51.83
N SER A 100 -29.24 16.01 51.28
CA SER A 100 -30.52 16.71 51.09
C SER A 100 -31.21 17.00 52.42
N GLU A 101 -31.96 18.11 52.47
CA GLU A 101 -32.72 18.50 53.67
C GLU A 101 -33.76 17.44 54.07
N VAL A 102 -34.29 16.69 53.10
CA VAL A 102 -35.23 15.59 53.34
C VAL A 102 -34.55 14.48 54.17
N ALA A 103 -33.33 14.07 53.81
CA ALA A 103 -32.59 13.05 54.55
C ALA A 103 -32.16 13.52 55.95
N LYS A 104 -31.80 14.81 56.10
CA LYS A 104 -31.47 15.41 57.40
C LYS A 104 -32.66 15.45 58.37
N ASN A 105 -33.87 15.51 57.83
CA ASN A 105 -35.12 15.48 58.59
C ASN A 105 -35.64 14.06 58.86
N MET A 106 -34.96 13.01 58.37
CA MET A 106 -35.31 11.62 58.70
C MET A 106 -34.70 11.23 60.05
N THR A 107 -35.52 10.74 60.96
CA THR A 107 -35.05 10.20 62.25
C THR A 107 -34.58 8.75 62.05
N PRO A 108 -33.41 8.35 62.60
CA PRO A 108 -32.93 6.99 62.48
C PRO A 108 -33.86 6.04 63.24
N VAL A 109 -34.52 5.13 62.52
CA VAL A 109 -35.33 4.07 63.12
C VAL A 109 -34.47 2.81 63.20
N THR A 110 -34.09 2.42 64.41
CA THR A 110 -33.41 1.14 64.66
C THR A 110 -34.35 -0.01 64.27
N PRO A 111 -33.92 -1.01 63.46
CA PRO A 111 -34.77 -2.12 63.08
C PRO A 111 -35.15 -2.95 64.31
N SER A 112 -36.39 -2.82 64.78
CA SER A 112 -36.95 -3.65 65.83
C SER A 112 -37.49 -4.93 65.21
N GLY A 113 -36.63 -5.92 64.98
CA GLY A 113 -37.06 -7.23 64.51
C GLY A 113 -35.92 -8.10 63.99
N SER A 114 -35.30 -8.87 64.89
CA SER A 114 -34.64 -10.12 64.50
C SER A 114 -35.72 -11.10 64.06
N ILE A 115 -35.82 -11.38 62.77
CA ILE A 115 -36.63 -12.50 62.28
C ILE A 115 -35.87 -13.78 62.68
N ARG A 116 -36.48 -14.58 63.55
CA ARG A 116 -36.02 -15.92 63.95
C ARG A 116 -36.28 -16.95 62.87
#